data_AF-A0A9W9VPC3-F1
#
_entry.id   AF-A0A9W9VPC3-F1
#
_cell.length_a   1.000
_cell.length_b   1.000
_cell.length_c   1.000
_cell.angle_alpha   90.00
_cell.angle_beta   90.00
_cell.angle_gamma   90.00
#
_symmetry.space_group_name_H-M   'P 1'
#
loop_
_entity.id
_entity.type
_entity.pdbx_description
1 polymer ?
#
loop_
_entity_poly.entity_id
_entity_poly.type
_entity_poly.pdbx_seq_one_letter_code
_entity_poly.pdbx_strand_id
1 'polypeptide(L)'
;MIDGMLEVQRLPWQLTNIHFRCSLAYGTPLQVHRAQYDVPFPTIEDLCHPTAEPYQKGAASVFIALTTLTDVLARYLEHVYSVSKEFPHSNAHTLEQILSDWEESLSDDIRRIVLRGTHLDIPGAANFRLAYLAVKLLLRRIQLDLNKGSNLTAEDDTKAPFYMQAQRAAEDIAHLIQELDATQLNGFWIPVHSFSITSATMFLLRSGLRMKDQGRNMPLSIAKDMINVLLTHRQNFGWDLADNCLEDCGELVEKIGMAVADSDLPVGTAGPDFPDFSEDLDINPAILEELFFGISGFPQGFEI
;
A
#
# COMPACT_ATOMS: atom_id res chain seq x y z
N MET A 1 -0.71 13.98 36.96
CA MET A 1 -0.40 15.19 36.17
C MET A 1 0.53 14.86 34.99
N ILE A 2 1.53 13.99 35.18
CA ILE A 2 2.42 13.53 34.09
C ILE A 2 1.70 12.59 33.10
N ASP A 3 0.89 11.63 33.56
CA ASP A 3 0.08 10.76 32.68
C ASP A 3 -0.86 11.56 31.75
N GLY A 4 -1.45 12.63 32.26
CA GLY A 4 -2.34 13.50 31.47
C GLY A 4 -1.60 14.33 30.40
N MET A 5 -0.29 14.61 30.57
CA MET A 5 0.52 15.27 29.53
C MET A 5 1.00 14.28 28.46
N LEU A 6 1.32 13.04 28.85
CA LEU A 6 1.68 11.96 27.92
C LEU A 6 0.53 11.64 26.95
N GLU A 7 -0.71 11.70 27.44
CA GLU A 7 -1.93 11.47 26.63
C GLU A 7 -2.20 12.62 25.65
N VAL A 8 -1.95 13.88 26.07
CA VAL A 8 -2.17 15.09 25.26
C VAL A 8 -1.25 15.18 24.05
N GLN A 9 -0.04 14.60 24.10
CA GLN A 9 0.87 14.58 22.94
C GLN A 9 0.62 13.38 22.00
N ARG A 10 0.11 12.26 22.52
CA ARG A 10 -0.14 11.04 21.71
C ARG A 10 -1.43 11.14 20.88
N LEU A 11 -2.49 11.69 21.45
CA LEU A 11 -3.81 11.74 20.81
C LEU A 11 -3.82 12.54 19.49
N PRO A 12 -3.20 13.74 19.39
CA PRO A 12 -3.15 14.48 18.14
C PRO A 12 -2.41 13.72 17.04
N TRP A 13 -1.32 13.02 17.37
CA TRP A 13 -0.57 12.22 16.40
C TRP A 13 -1.29 10.94 15.98
N GLN A 14 -2.01 10.29 16.88
CA GLN A 14 -2.87 9.15 16.53
C GLN A 14 -3.99 9.58 15.57
N LEU A 15 -4.66 10.70 15.87
CA LEU A 15 -5.70 11.26 15.01
C LEU A 15 -5.13 11.68 13.64
N THR A 16 -4.01 12.37 13.63
CA THR A 16 -3.28 12.77 12.42
C THR A 16 -2.88 11.55 11.58
N ASN A 17 -2.31 10.52 12.21
CA ASN A 17 -1.92 9.27 11.54
C ASN A 17 -3.12 8.56 10.92
N ILE A 18 -4.23 8.45 11.64
CA ILE A 18 -5.47 7.88 11.12
C ILE A 18 -6.02 8.74 9.98
N HIS A 19 -6.10 10.06 10.16
CA HIS A 19 -6.63 10.99 9.16
C HIS A 19 -5.90 10.88 7.82
N PHE A 20 -4.56 11.02 7.82
CA PHE A 20 -3.79 10.93 6.57
C PHE A 20 -3.88 9.55 5.93
N ARG A 21 -3.95 8.48 6.71
CA ARG A 21 -4.11 7.12 6.16
C ARG A 21 -5.52 6.86 5.65
N CYS A 22 -6.54 7.45 6.29
CA CYS A 22 -7.91 7.43 5.79
C CYS A 22 -8.02 8.22 4.48
N SER A 23 -7.36 9.38 4.36
CA SER A 23 -7.24 10.08 3.08
C SER A 23 -6.62 9.20 2.01
N LEU A 24 -5.52 8.51 2.32
CA LEU A 24 -4.92 7.55 1.39
C LEU A 24 -5.88 6.41 1.01
N ALA A 25 -6.59 5.83 1.98
CA ALA A 25 -7.42 4.65 1.78
C ALA A 25 -8.77 4.94 1.10
N TYR A 26 -9.41 6.06 1.46
CA TYR A 26 -10.75 6.41 1.01
C TYR A 26 -10.76 7.54 -0.01
N GLY A 27 -9.60 8.09 -0.36
CA GLY A 27 -9.51 9.17 -1.33
C GLY A 27 -10.02 10.52 -0.85
N THR A 28 -10.30 10.70 0.43
CA THR A 28 -10.80 11.98 0.92
C THR A 28 -9.69 13.03 0.87
N PRO A 29 -9.89 14.18 0.18
CA PRO A 29 -8.92 15.26 0.15
C PRO A 29 -8.47 15.66 1.56
N LEU A 30 -7.22 16.12 1.69
CA LEU A 30 -6.67 16.54 2.98
C LEU A 30 -7.48 17.69 3.56
N GLN A 31 -8.21 17.44 4.66
CA GLN A 31 -8.95 18.49 5.36
C GLN A 31 -8.05 19.30 6.30
N VAL A 32 -6.93 18.74 6.72
CA VAL A 32 -5.89 19.39 7.53
C VAL A 32 -4.58 19.35 6.75
N HIS A 33 -4.09 20.53 6.36
CA HIS A 33 -2.80 20.69 5.70
C HIS A 33 -1.66 20.79 6.70
N ARG A 34 -0.43 20.49 6.25
CA ARG A 34 0.78 20.64 7.08
C ARG A 34 1.00 22.04 7.61
N ALA A 35 0.54 23.07 6.90
CA ALA A 35 0.59 24.45 7.36
C ALA A 35 -0.42 24.79 8.47
N GLN A 36 -1.36 23.89 8.78
CA GLN A 36 -2.48 24.10 9.71
C GLN A 36 -2.36 23.29 11.00
N TYR A 37 -1.32 22.47 11.15
CA TYR A 37 -0.99 21.79 12.40
C TYR A 37 0.43 22.17 12.85
N ASP A 38 0.59 22.53 14.12
CA ASP A 38 1.87 22.92 14.75
C ASP A 38 2.30 21.95 15.86
N VAL A 39 1.75 20.73 15.86
CA VAL A 39 2.06 19.71 16.87
C VAL A 39 3.52 19.28 16.72
N PRO A 40 4.36 19.39 17.76
CA PRO A 40 5.74 18.93 17.72
C PRO A 40 5.80 17.40 17.65
N PHE A 41 6.81 16.85 16.98
CA PHE A 41 7.05 15.42 17.00
C PHE A 41 7.35 14.93 18.43
N PRO A 42 6.82 13.78 18.85
CA PRO A 42 7.05 13.27 20.19
C PRO A 42 8.50 12.83 20.35
N THR A 43 9.08 13.08 21.51
CA THR A 43 10.41 12.58 21.89
C THR A 43 10.31 11.35 22.78
N ILE A 44 11.43 10.66 23.03
CA ILE A 44 11.43 9.48 23.92
C ILE A 44 11.07 9.89 25.35
N GLU A 45 11.51 11.07 25.76
CA GLU A 45 11.21 11.69 27.05
C GLU A 45 9.72 12.02 27.20
N ASP A 46 9.04 12.36 26.09
CA ASP A 46 7.59 12.61 26.05
C ASP A 46 6.75 11.33 26.07
N LEU A 47 7.36 10.15 25.93
CA LEU A 47 6.63 8.88 25.80
C LEU A 47 6.99 7.89 26.90
N CYS A 48 8.20 7.95 27.44
CA CYS A 48 8.72 6.99 28.40
C CYS A 48 9.30 7.70 29.62
N HIS A 49 9.05 7.13 30.79
CA HIS A 49 9.78 7.53 31.99
C HIS A 49 11.28 7.14 31.84
N PRO A 50 12.23 7.87 32.44
CA PRO A 50 13.66 7.54 32.34
C PRO A 50 14.01 6.09 32.74
N THR A 51 13.24 5.53 33.68
CA THR A 51 13.34 4.16 34.19
C THR A 51 12.53 3.14 33.39
N ALA A 52 11.99 3.50 32.22
CA ALA A 52 11.21 2.61 31.39
C ALA A 52 12.05 1.42 30.90
N GLU A 53 11.41 0.26 30.84
CA GLU A 53 12.00 -0.98 30.36
C GLU A 53 12.44 -0.85 28.90
N PRO A 54 13.48 -1.59 28.44
CA PRO A 54 13.96 -1.54 27.06
C PRO A 54 12.84 -1.78 26.03
N TYR A 55 11.91 -2.68 26.35
CA TYR A 55 10.73 -2.96 25.53
C TYR A 55 9.82 -1.75 25.33
N GLN A 56 9.59 -0.96 26.38
CA GLN A 56 8.77 0.26 26.31
C GLN A 56 9.46 1.35 25.48
N LYS A 57 10.79 1.48 25.64
CA LYS A 57 11.60 2.40 24.84
C LYS A 57 11.57 2.02 23.35
N GLY A 58 11.66 0.73 23.03
CA GLY A 58 11.50 0.23 21.67
C GLY A 58 10.13 0.58 21.06
N ALA A 59 9.05 0.35 21.82
CA ALA A 59 7.70 0.72 21.41
C ALA A 59 7.56 2.23 21.13
N ALA A 60 8.15 3.06 22.00
CA ALA A 60 8.17 4.51 21.82
C ALA A 60 8.95 4.93 20.57
N SER A 61 10.12 4.34 20.31
CA SER A 61 10.89 4.60 19.10
C SER A 61 10.13 4.22 17.82
N VAL A 62 9.40 3.09 17.83
CA VAL A 62 8.52 2.69 16.72
C VAL A 62 7.39 3.71 16.52
N PHE A 63 6.76 4.17 17.60
CA PHE A 63 5.72 5.19 17.53
C PHE A 63 6.23 6.51 16.96
N ILE A 64 7.37 7.01 17.44
CA ILE A 64 8.00 8.24 16.91
C ILE A 64 8.27 8.08 15.41
N ALA A 65 8.88 6.97 14.99
CA ALA A 65 9.15 6.71 13.58
C ALA A 65 7.86 6.64 12.74
N LEU A 66 6.78 6.08 13.29
CA LEU A 66 5.47 6.08 12.64
C LEU A 66 4.91 7.50 12.48
N THR A 67 5.10 8.39 13.46
CA THR A 67 4.67 9.80 13.36
C THR A 67 5.45 10.60 12.32
N THR A 68 6.77 10.40 12.23
CA THR A 68 7.59 11.09 11.23
C THR A 68 7.33 10.56 9.82
N LEU A 69 7.03 9.25 9.67
CA LEU A 69 6.56 8.67 8.43
C LEU A 69 5.22 9.27 7.97
N THR A 70 4.35 9.65 8.90
CA THR A 70 3.09 10.34 8.57
C THR A 70 3.34 11.71 7.93
N ASP A 71 4.39 12.44 8.30
CA ASP A 71 4.76 13.69 7.61
C ASP A 71 5.19 13.43 6.15
N VAL A 72 5.93 12.34 5.90
CA VAL A 72 6.27 11.90 4.53
C VAL A 72 5.00 11.58 3.73
N LEU A 73 4.08 10.81 4.33
CA LEU A 73 2.79 10.51 3.71
C LEU A 73 1.99 11.78 3.40
N ALA A 74 1.94 12.74 4.32
CA ALA A 74 1.23 13.99 4.11
C ALA A 74 1.78 14.77 2.91
N ARG A 75 3.11 14.83 2.72
CA ARG A 75 3.75 15.44 1.53
C ARG A 75 3.35 14.73 0.23
N TYR A 76 3.24 13.41 0.25
CA TYR A 76 2.81 12.63 -0.91
C TYR A 76 1.34 12.87 -1.23
N LEU A 77 0.48 12.93 -0.22
CA LEU A 77 -0.94 13.22 -0.39
C LEU A 77 -1.17 14.67 -0.87
N GLU A 78 -0.39 15.64 -0.38
CA GLU A 78 -0.39 17.00 -0.92
C GLU A 78 -0.10 16.99 -2.43
N HIS A 79 0.84 16.15 -2.89
CA HIS A 79 1.11 15.98 -4.32
C HIS A 79 -0.06 15.32 -5.07
N VAL A 80 -0.63 14.22 -4.54
CA VAL A 80 -1.76 13.50 -5.15
C VAL A 80 -3.00 14.38 -5.28
N TYR A 81 -3.29 15.23 -4.29
CA TYR A 81 -4.47 16.10 -4.28
C TYR A 81 -4.22 17.50 -4.85
N SER A 82 -3.00 17.82 -5.30
CA SER A 82 -2.71 19.10 -5.93
C SER A 82 -3.32 19.16 -7.34
N VAL A 83 -4.55 19.70 -7.44
CA VAL A 83 -5.28 19.83 -8.71
C VAL A 83 -4.78 21.00 -9.57
N SER A 84 -4.15 22.01 -8.97
CA SER A 84 -3.71 23.22 -9.68
C SER A 84 -2.27 23.12 -10.19
N LYS A 85 -2.07 23.41 -11.50
CA LYS A 85 -0.78 23.51 -12.19
C LYS A 85 0.13 24.63 -11.66
N GLU A 86 -0.39 25.50 -10.81
CA GLU A 86 0.34 26.66 -10.26
C GLU A 86 1.20 26.30 -9.04
N PHE A 87 0.96 25.13 -8.43
CA PHE A 87 1.83 24.64 -7.37
C PHE A 87 3.03 23.90 -7.99
N PRO A 88 4.27 24.16 -7.52
CA PRO A 88 5.44 23.44 -8.02
C PRO A 88 5.27 21.95 -7.74
N HIS A 89 4.92 21.19 -8.77
CA HIS A 89 4.86 19.73 -8.67
C HIS A 89 6.25 19.22 -8.34
N SER A 90 6.39 18.60 -7.17
CA SER A 90 7.61 17.87 -6.83
C SER A 90 7.82 16.81 -7.90
N ASN A 91 9.00 16.81 -8.53
CA ASN A 91 9.33 15.79 -9.52
C ASN A 91 9.56 14.43 -8.82
N ALA A 92 9.53 13.35 -9.60
CA ALA A 92 9.71 11.99 -9.10
C ALA A 92 10.98 11.80 -8.25
N HIS A 93 12.05 12.54 -8.56
CA HIS A 93 13.32 12.47 -7.84
C HIS A 93 13.24 13.14 -6.46
N THR A 94 12.59 14.30 -6.37
CA THR A 94 12.37 14.99 -5.09
C THR A 94 11.53 14.13 -4.14
N LEU A 95 10.50 13.44 -4.65
CA LEU A 95 9.68 12.55 -3.84
C LEU A 95 10.47 11.33 -3.33
N GLU A 96 11.36 10.75 -4.15
CA GLU A 96 12.25 9.67 -3.74
C GLU A 96 13.23 10.11 -2.64
N GLN A 97 13.80 11.31 -2.79
CA GLN A 97 14.73 11.89 -1.81
C GLN A 97 14.05 12.06 -0.45
N ILE A 98 12.79 12.51 -0.41
CA ILE A 98 12.06 12.68 0.86
C ILE A 98 12.00 11.37 1.67
N LEU A 99 11.70 10.24 1.02
CA LEU A 99 11.66 8.95 1.72
C LEU A 99 13.06 8.46 2.07
N SER A 100 14.03 8.65 1.18
CA SER A 100 15.42 8.25 1.41
C SER A 100 16.04 9.01 2.60
N ASP A 101 15.88 10.33 2.65
CA ASP A 101 16.34 11.18 3.75
C ASP A 101 15.65 10.76 5.07
N TRP A 102 14.37 10.40 5.01
CA TRP A 102 13.66 9.88 6.17
C TRP A 102 14.24 8.53 6.63
N GLU A 103 14.50 7.58 5.72
CA GLU A 103 15.12 6.29 6.03
C GLU A 103 16.51 6.44 6.66
N GLU A 104 17.31 7.39 6.18
CA GLU A 104 18.64 7.72 6.71
C GLU A 104 18.59 8.37 8.09
N SER A 105 17.51 9.09 8.41
CA SER A 105 17.31 9.72 9.72
C SER A 105 16.97 8.73 10.85
N LEU A 106 16.61 7.49 10.50
CA LEU A 106 16.20 6.48 11.48
C LEU A 106 17.38 5.90 12.25
N SER A 107 17.17 5.62 13.54
CA SER A 107 18.11 4.82 14.33
C SER A 107 18.26 3.41 13.75
N ASP A 108 19.41 2.78 14.01
CA ASP A 108 19.74 1.46 13.47
C ASP A 108 18.69 0.38 13.73
N ASP A 109 18.11 0.35 14.94
CA ASP A 109 17.11 -0.66 15.31
C ASP A 109 15.80 -0.49 14.53
N ILE A 110 15.34 0.76 14.39
CA ILE A 110 14.13 1.11 13.63
C ILE A 110 14.34 0.89 12.14
N ARG A 111 15.52 1.24 11.63
CA ARG A 111 15.90 1.03 10.23
C ARG A 111 15.93 -0.46 9.86
N ARG A 112 16.30 -1.34 10.80
CA ARG A 112 16.23 -2.81 10.58
C ARG A 112 14.79 -3.31 10.45
N ILE A 113 13.83 -2.77 11.21
CA ILE A 113 12.40 -3.10 11.06
C ILE A 113 11.91 -2.74 9.65
N VAL A 114 12.23 -1.53 9.21
CA VAL A 114 11.75 -0.96 7.95
C VAL A 114 12.40 -1.62 6.73
N LEU A 115 13.73 -1.63 6.68
CA LEU A 115 14.45 -2.07 5.48
C LEU A 115 14.62 -3.59 5.40
N ARG A 116 14.75 -4.27 6.54
CA ARG A 116 15.06 -5.72 6.57
C ARG A 116 13.89 -6.59 7.03
N GLY A 117 12.92 -6.04 7.74
CA GLY A 117 11.79 -6.81 8.27
C GLY A 117 12.10 -7.65 9.48
N THR A 118 13.20 -7.32 10.16
CA THR A 118 13.62 -8.00 11.37
C THR A 118 13.14 -7.24 12.60
N HIS A 119 13.10 -7.91 13.75
CA HIS A 119 12.64 -7.33 15.04
C HIS A 119 11.16 -6.94 15.07
N LEU A 120 10.30 -7.76 14.46
CA LEU A 120 8.85 -7.58 14.49
C LEU A 120 8.22 -7.98 15.84
N ASP A 121 9.03 -8.50 16.77
CA ASP A 121 8.66 -8.77 18.16
C ASP A 121 8.46 -7.50 18.99
N ILE A 122 8.99 -6.35 18.53
CA ILE A 122 8.74 -5.06 19.17
C ILE A 122 7.28 -4.66 18.92
N PRO A 123 6.52 -4.24 19.95
CA PRO A 123 5.12 -3.89 19.82
C PRO A 123 4.93 -2.73 18.84
N GLY A 124 4.01 -2.93 17.89
CA GLY A 124 3.75 -1.97 16.83
C GLY A 124 4.71 -2.06 15.64
N ALA A 125 5.80 -2.83 15.70
CA ALA A 125 6.77 -2.93 14.61
C ALA A 125 6.17 -3.51 13.32
N ALA A 126 5.29 -4.51 13.42
CA ALA A 126 4.58 -5.06 12.27
C ALA A 126 3.67 -4.01 11.58
N ASN A 127 2.91 -3.24 12.35
CA ASN A 127 2.12 -2.11 11.84
C ASN A 127 3.01 -1.06 11.17
N PHE A 128 4.11 -0.70 11.84
CA PHE A 128 5.03 0.31 11.32
C PHE A 128 5.70 -0.15 10.02
N ARG A 129 6.09 -1.42 9.91
CA ARG A 129 6.62 -1.99 8.68
C ARG A 129 5.59 -1.94 7.56
N LEU A 130 4.35 -2.37 7.81
CA LEU A 130 3.28 -2.31 6.81
C LEU A 130 2.97 -0.87 6.41
N ALA A 131 2.96 0.06 7.36
CA ALA A 131 2.79 1.48 7.12
C ALA A 131 3.86 2.05 6.20
N TYR A 132 5.12 1.69 6.40
CA TYR A 132 6.23 2.07 5.52
C TYR A 132 6.07 1.50 4.12
N LEU A 133 5.79 0.20 4.01
CA LEU A 133 5.62 -0.44 2.70
C LEU A 133 4.45 0.15 1.92
N ALA A 134 3.36 0.52 2.60
CA ALA A 134 2.24 1.24 1.99
C ALA A 134 2.65 2.62 1.44
N VAL A 135 3.44 3.39 2.20
CA VAL A 135 3.98 4.69 1.75
C VAL A 135 4.93 4.51 0.57
N LYS A 136 5.78 3.49 0.60
CA LYS A 136 6.69 3.12 -0.49
C LYS A 136 5.91 2.73 -1.75
N LEU A 137 4.85 1.94 -1.63
CA LEU A 137 3.98 1.58 -2.74
C LEU A 137 3.28 2.82 -3.32
N LEU A 138 2.80 3.73 -2.48
CA LEU A 138 2.23 5.02 -2.92
C LEU A 138 3.24 5.83 -3.73
N LEU A 139 4.48 5.98 -3.25
CA LEU A 139 5.55 6.65 -3.99
C LEU A 139 5.75 6.06 -5.39
N ARG A 140 5.81 4.72 -5.49
CA ARG A 140 5.98 4.05 -6.79
C ARG A 140 4.80 4.29 -7.73
N ARG A 141 3.58 4.39 -7.19
CA ARG A 141 2.39 4.73 -7.99
C ARG A 141 2.44 6.15 -8.51
N ILE A 142 2.78 7.12 -7.65
CA ILE A 142 2.98 8.52 -8.07
C ILE A 142 4.01 8.60 -9.20
N GLN A 143 5.14 7.90 -9.07
CA GLN A 143 6.18 7.87 -10.11
C GLN A 143 5.70 7.24 -11.42
N LEU A 144 4.92 6.16 -11.34
CA LEU A 144 4.32 5.52 -12.50
C LEU A 144 3.35 6.47 -13.22
N ASP A 145 2.53 7.22 -12.48
CA ASP A 145 1.56 8.17 -13.05
C ASP A 145 2.25 9.40 -13.66
N LEU A 146 3.30 9.93 -13.03
CA LEU A 146 4.14 10.98 -13.61
C LEU A 146 4.79 10.53 -14.93
N ASN A 147 5.20 9.27 -15.03
CA ASN A 147 5.79 8.71 -16.24
C ASN A 147 4.76 8.56 -17.38
N LYS A 148 3.54 8.10 -17.07
CA LYS A 148 2.44 8.00 -18.05
C LYS A 148 2.06 9.36 -18.64
N GLY A 149 2.04 10.41 -17.82
CA GLY A 149 1.77 11.79 -18.29
C GLY A 149 2.84 12.33 -19.26
N SER A 150 4.03 11.73 -19.28
CA SER A 150 5.15 12.15 -20.14
C SER A 150 5.28 11.34 -21.44
N ASN A 151 4.77 10.10 -21.48
CA ASN A 151 4.92 9.18 -22.61
C ASN A 151 3.55 8.85 -23.25
N LEU A 152 3.18 9.60 -24.30
CA LEU A 152 1.93 9.44 -25.07
C LEU A 152 1.92 8.24 -26.04
N THR A 153 2.94 7.37 -26.04
CA THR A 153 3.03 6.23 -26.96
C THR A 153 3.05 4.92 -26.17
N ALA A 154 1.86 4.35 -26.00
CA ALA A 154 1.57 3.21 -25.16
C ALA A 154 1.68 1.88 -25.91
N GLU A 155 2.86 1.28 -25.99
CA GLU A 155 2.99 -0.15 -26.36
C GLU A 155 4.14 -0.78 -25.53
N ASP A 156 3.75 -1.58 -24.52
CA ASP A 156 4.61 -2.37 -23.60
C ASP A 156 5.17 -1.68 -22.33
N ASP A 157 4.30 -1.03 -21.56
CA ASP A 157 4.61 -0.35 -20.28
C ASP A 157 4.95 -1.31 -19.11
N THR A 158 4.75 -2.63 -19.26
CA THR A 158 5.02 -3.61 -18.18
C THR A 158 6.50 -3.84 -17.90
N LYS A 159 7.37 -3.52 -18.86
CA LYS A 159 8.84 -3.57 -18.71
C LYS A 159 9.43 -2.23 -18.29
N ALA A 160 8.59 -1.20 -18.10
CA ALA A 160 9.07 0.10 -17.64
C ALA A 160 9.67 -0.02 -16.23
N PRO A 161 10.79 0.66 -15.95
CA PRO A 161 11.49 0.54 -14.67
C PRO A 161 10.60 0.91 -13.47
N PHE A 162 9.70 1.90 -13.63
CA PHE A 162 8.76 2.30 -12.58
C PHE A 162 7.69 1.24 -12.31
N TYR A 163 7.23 0.52 -13.34
CA TYR A 163 6.25 -0.56 -13.17
C TYR A 163 6.85 -1.71 -12.36
N MET A 164 8.06 -2.15 -12.70
CA MET A 164 8.77 -3.19 -11.95
C MET A 164 9.02 -2.77 -10.50
N GLN A 165 9.33 -1.49 -10.24
CA GLN A 165 9.51 -0.99 -8.87
C GLN A 165 8.20 -0.99 -8.08
N ALA A 166 7.08 -0.60 -8.70
CA ALA A 166 5.76 -0.66 -8.08
C ALA A 166 5.33 -2.10 -7.78
N GLN A 167 5.59 -3.03 -8.70
CA GLN A 167 5.33 -4.45 -8.50
C GLN A 167 6.13 -4.99 -7.31
N ARG A 168 7.45 -4.73 -7.26
CA ARG A 168 8.29 -5.14 -6.12
C ARG A 168 7.80 -4.57 -4.79
N ALA A 169 7.35 -3.32 -4.76
CA ALA A 169 6.78 -2.72 -3.55
C ALA A 169 5.49 -3.42 -3.10
N ALA A 170 4.67 -3.91 -4.04
CA ALA A 170 3.49 -4.73 -3.71
C ALA A 170 3.88 -6.15 -3.26
N GLU A 171 4.90 -6.76 -3.87
CA GLU A 171 5.47 -8.04 -3.44
C GLU A 171 6.03 -7.95 -2.01
N ASP A 172 6.72 -6.86 -1.66
CA ASP A 172 7.24 -6.62 -0.30
C ASP A 172 6.10 -6.67 0.75
N ILE A 173 4.91 -6.15 0.42
CA ILE A 173 3.72 -6.22 1.29
C ILE A 173 3.22 -7.67 1.38
N ALA A 174 3.11 -8.37 0.25
CA ALA A 174 2.67 -9.76 0.24
C ALA A 174 3.58 -10.66 1.10
N HIS A 175 4.90 -10.54 0.93
CA HIS A 175 5.87 -11.30 1.72
C HIS A 175 5.77 -10.97 3.21
N LEU A 176 5.59 -9.70 3.59
CA LEU A 176 5.35 -9.33 4.99
C LEU A 176 4.15 -10.10 5.55
N ILE A 177 3.01 -10.11 4.86
CA ILE A 177 1.80 -10.79 5.35
C ILE A 177 2.01 -12.31 5.47
N GLN A 178 2.77 -12.90 4.56
CA GLN A 178 3.13 -14.32 4.59
C GLN A 178 4.06 -14.68 5.76
N GLU A 179 4.93 -13.76 6.17
CA GLU A 179 5.89 -13.95 7.27
C GLU A 179 5.30 -13.69 8.65
N LEU A 180 4.07 -13.17 8.74
CA LEU A 180 3.45 -12.87 10.04
C LEU A 180 3.24 -14.13 10.87
N ASP A 181 3.67 -14.08 12.13
CA ASP A 181 3.48 -15.15 13.09
C ASP A 181 2.23 -14.93 13.97
N ALA A 182 1.90 -15.94 14.77
CA ALA A 182 0.77 -15.90 15.69
C ALA A 182 0.83 -14.73 16.70
N THR A 183 2.02 -14.29 17.11
CA THR A 183 2.15 -13.19 18.08
C THR A 183 1.77 -11.86 17.44
N GLN A 184 2.15 -11.66 16.18
CA GLN A 184 1.84 -10.45 15.42
C GLN A 184 0.38 -10.43 14.97
N LEU A 185 -0.18 -11.59 14.57
CA LEU A 185 -1.57 -11.71 14.14
C LEU A 185 -2.56 -11.46 15.29
N ASN A 186 -2.22 -11.89 16.51
CA ASN A 186 -3.00 -11.60 17.72
C ASN A 186 -2.75 -10.19 18.28
N GLY A 187 -1.82 -9.44 17.68
CA GLY A 187 -1.51 -8.08 18.08
C GLY A 187 -2.57 -7.07 17.63
N PHE A 188 -2.47 -5.85 18.14
CA PHE A 188 -3.27 -4.74 17.64
C PHE A 188 -2.81 -4.36 16.22
N TRP A 189 -3.76 -4.12 15.32
CA TRP A 189 -3.50 -3.61 13.97
C TRP A 189 -4.29 -2.34 13.69
N ILE A 190 -3.69 -1.42 12.93
CA ILE A 190 -4.39 -0.22 12.45
C ILE A 190 -5.36 -0.65 11.33
N PRO A 191 -6.69 -0.50 11.48
CA PRO A 191 -7.67 -1.05 10.53
C PRO A 191 -7.46 -0.59 9.08
N VAL A 192 -6.99 0.64 8.91
CA VAL A 192 -6.73 1.26 7.60
C VAL A 192 -5.69 0.49 6.77
N HIS A 193 -4.89 -0.37 7.39
CA HIS A 193 -3.95 -1.22 6.68
C HIS A 193 -4.62 -2.29 5.82
N SER A 194 -5.88 -2.65 6.09
CA SER A 194 -6.66 -3.54 5.23
C SER A 194 -6.67 -3.03 3.79
N PHE A 195 -6.83 -1.72 3.58
CA PHE A 195 -6.74 -1.12 2.25
C PHE A 195 -5.36 -1.33 1.60
N SER A 196 -4.27 -1.19 2.36
CA SER A 196 -2.92 -1.38 1.81
C SER A 196 -2.69 -2.81 1.34
N ILE A 197 -3.23 -3.79 2.06
CA ILE A 197 -3.22 -5.22 1.73
C ILE A 197 -4.03 -5.47 0.44
N THR A 198 -5.27 -4.99 0.38
CA THR A 198 -6.13 -5.08 -0.82
C THR A 198 -5.46 -4.46 -2.03
N SER A 199 -4.96 -3.24 -1.86
CA SER A 199 -4.35 -2.43 -2.92
C SER A 199 -3.07 -3.06 -3.48
N ALA A 200 -2.24 -3.70 -2.63
CA ALA A 200 -1.08 -4.47 -3.08
C ALA A 200 -1.52 -5.72 -3.86
N THR A 201 -2.49 -6.47 -3.34
CA THR A 201 -3.00 -7.69 -3.97
C THR A 201 -3.59 -7.41 -5.36
N MET A 202 -4.45 -6.39 -5.47
CA MET A 202 -5.01 -5.96 -6.75
C MET A 202 -3.93 -5.57 -7.76
N PHE A 203 -2.87 -4.88 -7.30
CA PHE A 203 -1.75 -4.51 -8.17
C PHE A 203 -1.05 -5.76 -8.72
N LEU A 204 -0.80 -6.76 -7.88
CA LEU A 204 -0.17 -8.02 -8.28
C LEU A 204 -1.06 -8.82 -9.25
N LEU A 205 -2.37 -8.90 -9.00
CA LEU A 205 -3.33 -9.52 -9.91
C LEU A 205 -3.31 -8.87 -11.29
N ARG A 206 -3.39 -7.53 -11.35
CA ARG A 206 -3.30 -6.78 -12.61
C ARG A 206 -1.96 -6.99 -13.30
N SER A 207 -0.87 -7.00 -12.54
CA SER A 207 0.48 -7.25 -13.07
C SER A 207 0.56 -8.62 -13.71
N GLY A 208 -0.02 -9.63 -13.05
CA GLY A 208 -0.10 -10.96 -13.60
C GLY A 208 -0.93 -11.04 -14.87
N LEU A 209 -2.13 -10.47 -14.90
CA LEU A 209 -3.01 -10.52 -16.08
C LEU A 209 -2.41 -9.85 -17.32
N ARG A 210 -1.52 -8.88 -17.13
CA ARG A 210 -0.81 -8.22 -18.25
C ARG A 210 0.33 -9.05 -18.82
N MET A 211 0.83 -10.06 -18.11
CA MET A 211 1.92 -10.92 -18.59
C MET A 211 1.37 -11.95 -19.58
N LYS A 212 1.78 -11.83 -20.85
CA LYS A 212 1.39 -12.75 -21.94
C LYS A 212 2.05 -14.13 -21.86
N ASP A 213 3.05 -14.31 -21.00
CA ASP A 213 3.83 -15.56 -20.90
C ASP A 213 3.25 -16.46 -19.78
N GLN A 214 2.48 -17.47 -20.18
CA GLN A 214 1.72 -18.35 -19.28
C GLN A 214 2.60 -19.26 -18.41
N GLY A 215 3.90 -19.40 -18.70
CA GLY A 215 4.77 -20.38 -18.04
C GLY A 215 5.25 -20.02 -16.63
N ARG A 216 5.39 -18.71 -16.29
CA ARG A 216 5.94 -18.24 -15.00
C ARG A 216 5.40 -16.86 -14.61
N ASN A 217 4.09 -16.78 -14.38
CA ASN A 217 3.45 -15.57 -13.89
C ASN A 217 3.67 -15.39 -12.38
N MET A 218 4.86 -14.92 -12.00
CA MET A 218 5.25 -14.75 -10.60
C MET A 218 4.30 -13.82 -9.82
N PRO A 219 3.90 -12.63 -10.33
CA PRO A 219 2.99 -11.74 -9.61
C PRO A 219 1.63 -12.36 -9.34
N LEU A 220 1.09 -13.10 -10.31
CA LEU A 220 -0.17 -13.83 -10.13
C LEU A 220 -0.04 -14.95 -9.09
N SER A 221 1.08 -15.67 -9.09
CA SER A 221 1.36 -16.69 -8.06
C SER A 221 1.39 -16.06 -6.67
N ILE A 222 2.15 -14.98 -6.49
CA ILE A 222 2.27 -14.27 -5.21
C ILE A 222 0.88 -13.78 -4.74
N ALA A 223 0.07 -13.23 -5.64
CA ALA A 223 -1.28 -12.78 -5.31
C ALA A 223 -2.18 -13.94 -4.84
N LYS A 224 -2.14 -15.08 -5.53
CA LYS A 224 -2.88 -16.30 -5.13
C LYS A 224 -2.43 -16.80 -3.76
N ASP A 225 -1.12 -16.85 -3.54
CA ASP A 225 -0.54 -17.28 -2.26
C ASP A 225 -0.93 -16.30 -1.14
N MET A 226 -0.93 -14.99 -1.40
CA MET A 226 -1.39 -13.96 -0.49
C MET A 226 -2.86 -14.16 -0.08
N ILE A 227 -3.76 -14.44 -1.03
CA ILE A 227 -5.18 -14.74 -0.71
C ILE A 227 -5.33 -15.99 0.16
N ASN A 228 -4.60 -17.07 -0.15
CA ASN A 228 -4.63 -18.29 0.65
C ASN A 228 -4.13 -18.07 2.08
N VAL A 229 -3.07 -17.27 2.23
CA VAL A 229 -2.55 -16.88 3.55
C VAL A 229 -3.55 -16.01 4.29
N LEU A 230 -4.18 -15.03 3.65
CA LEU A 230 -5.21 -14.19 4.26
C LEU A 230 -6.41 -15.00 4.74
N LEU A 231 -6.86 -16.00 3.97
CA LEU A 231 -7.90 -16.95 4.39
C LEU A 231 -7.48 -17.71 5.65
N THR A 232 -6.24 -18.18 5.68
CA THR A 232 -5.68 -18.92 6.82
C THR A 232 -5.59 -18.03 8.06
N HIS A 233 -5.12 -16.80 7.92
CA HIS A 233 -5.01 -15.83 9.01
C HIS A 233 -6.38 -15.47 9.58
N ARG A 234 -7.37 -15.24 8.71
CA ARG A 234 -8.76 -14.99 9.11
C ARG A 234 -9.36 -16.17 9.86
N GLN A 235 -9.20 -17.40 9.35
CA GLN A 235 -9.81 -18.59 9.94
C GLN A 235 -9.17 -18.99 11.29
N ASN A 236 -7.84 -18.89 11.39
CA ASN A 236 -7.11 -19.38 12.57
C ASN A 236 -6.96 -18.32 13.67
N PHE A 237 -6.90 -17.04 13.31
CA PHE A 237 -6.65 -15.95 14.24
C PHE A 237 -7.76 -14.89 14.28
N GLY A 238 -8.78 -14.99 13.43
CA GLY A 238 -9.82 -13.96 13.34
C GLY A 238 -9.30 -12.63 12.84
N TRP A 239 -8.25 -12.63 12.01
CA TRP A 239 -7.57 -11.42 11.56
C TRP A 239 -8.45 -10.65 10.55
N ASP A 240 -9.18 -9.66 11.06
CA ASP A 240 -10.17 -8.84 10.37
C ASP A 240 -9.58 -7.95 9.26
N LEU A 241 -8.30 -7.60 9.34
CA LEU A 241 -7.60 -6.87 8.27
C LEU A 241 -7.64 -7.60 6.92
N ALA A 242 -7.83 -8.91 6.91
CA ALA A 242 -7.97 -9.71 5.71
C ALA A 242 -9.30 -9.51 4.98
N ASP A 243 -10.36 -9.07 5.68
CA ASP A 243 -11.74 -9.14 5.18
C ASP A 243 -11.94 -8.39 3.86
N ASN A 244 -11.56 -7.11 3.79
CA ASN A 244 -11.73 -6.31 2.57
C ASN A 244 -10.99 -6.94 1.38
N CYS A 245 -9.76 -7.42 1.60
CA CYS A 245 -8.98 -8.02 0.52
C CYS A 245 -9.59 -9.35 0.05
N LEU A 246 -10.12 -10.15 0.96
CA LEU A 246 -10.76 -11.42 0.61
C LEU A 246 -12.08 -11.21 -0.14
N GLU A 247 -12.86 -10.20 0.25
CA GLU A 247 -14.08 -9.81 -0.46
C GLU A 247 -13.76 -9.32 -1.88
N ASP A 248 -12.83 -8.38 -2.02
CA ASP A 248 -12.55 -7.75 -3.30
C ASP A 248 -11.72 -8.63 -4.26
N CYS A 249 -10.73 -9.35 -3.74
CA CYS A 249 -9.75 -10.07 -4.57
C CYS A 249 -10.01 -11.58 -4.62
N GLY A 250 -10.75 -12.16 -3.66
CA GLY A 250 -11.08 -13.58 -3.66
C GLY A 250 -11.90 -13.97 -4.89
N GLU A 251 -12.97 -13.21 -5.17
CA GLU A 251 -13.82 -13.42 -6.35
C GLU A 251 -13.02 -13.25 -7.66
N LEU A 252 -12.12 -12.26 -7.71
CA LEU A 252 -11.28 -12.03 -8.89
C LEU A 252 -10.34 -13.22 -9.16
N VAL A 253 -9.72 -13.79 -8.12
CA VAL A 253 -8.84 -14.96 -8.27
C VAL A 253 -9.60 -16.18 -8.75
N GLU A 254 -10.81 -16.43 -8.24
CA GLU A 254 -11.67 -17.53 -8.68
C GLU A 254 -12.02 -17.41 -10.17
N LYS A 255 -12.46 -16.21 -10.61
CA LYS A 255 -12.76 -15.94 -12.02
C LYS A 255 -11.55 -16.15 -12.93
N ILE A 256 -10.37 -15.67 -12.51
CA ILE A 256 -9.12 -15.87 -13.26
C ILE A 256 -8.77 -17.38 -13.32
N GLY A 257 -9.01 -18.12 -12.24
CA GLY A 257 -8.80 -19.57 -12.20
C GLY A 257 -9.68 -20.34 -13.18
N MET A 258 -10.96 -19.98 -13.28
CA MET A 258 -11.90 -20.59 -14.23
C MET A 258 -11.51 -20.30 -15.69
N ALA A 259 -11.15 -19.06 -16.01
CA ALA A 259 -10.75 -18.67 -17.36
C ALA A 259 -9.49 -19.42 -17.85
N VAL A 260 -8.54 -19.70 -16.96
CA VAL A 260 -7.34 -20.48 -17.31
C VAL A 260 -7.69 -21.96 -17.49
N ALA A 261 -8.56 -22.53 -16.66
CA ALA A 261 -8.96 -23.94 -16.76
C ALA A 261 -9.74 -24.27 -18.05
N ASP A 262 -10.57 -23.35 -18.54
CA ASP A 262 -11.30 -23.52 -19.80
C ASP A 262 -10.37 -23.48 -21.04
N SER A 263 -9.21 -22.83 -20.93
CA SER A 263 -8.20 -22.80 -22.01
C SER A 263 -7.35 -24.07 -22.14
N ASP A 264 -7.37 -24.95 -21.12
CA ASP A 264 -6.59 -26.19 -21.06
C ASP A 264 -7.37 -27.45 -21.51
N LEU A 265 -8.58 -27.30 -22.06
CA LEU A 265 -9.32 -28.42 -22.66
C LEU A 265 -8.70 -28.86 -24.00
N PRO A 266 -8.54 -30.17 -24.26
CA PRO A 266 -7.84 -30.65 -25.44
C PRO A 266 -8.64 -30.40 -26.72
N VAL A 267 -8.13 -29.49 -27.56
CA VAL A 267 -8.62 -29.24 -28.93
C VAL A 267 -8.43 -30.50 -29.78
N GLY A 268 -9.49 -31.29 -29.89
CA GLY A 268 -9.64 -32.35 -30.88
C GLY A 268 -10.17 -31.81 -32.21
N THR A 269 -9.26 -31.58 -33.16
CA THR A 269 -9.42 -31.61 -34.63
C THR A 269 -10.51 -30.77 -35.34
N ALA A 270 -10.00 -29.98 -36.31
CA ALA A 270 -10.62 -29.36 -37.50
C ALA A 270 -11.18 -27.93 -37.35
N GLY A 271 -10.53 -26.98 -38.05
CA GLY A 271 -10.96 -25.58 -38.21
C GLY A 271 -12.20 -25.43 -39.13
N PRO A 272 -12.65 -24.20 -39.47
CA PRO A 272 -11.85 -22.98 -39.66
C PRO A 272 -12.31 -21.75 -38.84
N ASP A 273 -11.45 -20.73 -38.83
CA ASP A 273 -11.64 -19.35 -38.32
C ASP A 273 -11.89 -19.21 -36.81
N PHE A 274 -10.78 -19.14 -36.06
CA PHE A 274 -10.77 -18.68 -34.69
C PHE A 274 -11.06 -17.17 -34.65
N PRO A 275 -12.10 -16.70 -33.94
CA PRO A 275 -12.13 -15.32 -33.50
C PRO A 275 -10.99 -15.09 -32.49
N ASP A 276 -10.37 -13.93 -32.59
CA ASP A 276 -9.30 -13.45 -31.72
C ASP A 276 -9.83 -13.37 -30.27
N PHE A 277 -9.49 -14.35 -29.43
CA PHE A 277 -10.01 -14.47 -28.05
C PHE A 277 -9.46 -13.41 -27.07
N SER A 278 -8.89 -12.32 -27.57
CA SER A 278 -8.63 -11.12 -26.78
C SER A 278 -9.90 -10.37 -26.35
N GLU A 279 -11.08 -10.72 -26.88
CA GLU A 279 -12.34 -10.00 -26.61
C GLU A 279 -13.17 -10.53 -25.42
N ASP A 280 -12.97 -11.76 -24.94
CA ASP A 280 -13.87 -12.35 -23.91
C ASP A 280 -13.41 -12.22 -22.45
N LEU A 281 -12.22 -11.65 -22.20
CA LEU A 281 -11.85 -11.13 -20.88
C LEU A 281 -12.06 -9.61 -20.85
N ASP A 282 -13.29 -9.17 -21.12
CA ASP A 282 -13.70 -7.76 -21.02
C ASP A 282 -13.84 -7.32 -19.55
N ILE A 283 -12.86 -7.66 -18.70
CA ILE A 283 -12.62 -6.87 -17.48
C ILE A 283 -11.86 -5.64 -17.96
N ASN A 284 -12.63 -4.65 -18.40
CA ASN A 284 -12.10 -3.41 -18.94
C ASN A 284 -11.01 -2.88 -17.98
N PRO A 285 -9.76 -2.72 -18.45
CA PRO A 285 -8.68 -2.19 -17.62
C PRO A 285 -9.01 -0.79 -17.09
N ALA A 286 -10.01 -0.10 -17.65
CA ALA A 286 -10.62 1.14 -17.18
C ALA A 286 -11.53 0.96 -15.95
N ILE A 287 -12.22 -0.17 -15.76
CA ILE A 287 -13.00 -0.47 -14.54
C ILE A 287 -12.05 -0.68 -13.35
N LEU A 288 -10.93 -1.38 -13.62
CA LEU A 288 -9.84 -1.53 -12.66
C LEU A 288 -9.08 -0.21 -12.43
N GLU A 289 -9.10 0.72 -13.40
CA GLU A 289 -8.61 2.09 -13.20
C GLU A 289 -9.62 2.94 -12.44
N GLU A 290 -10.93 2.82 -12.65
CA GLU A 290 -11.97 3.46 -11.81
C GLU A 290 -11.93 2.97 -10.36
N LEU A 291 -11.57 1.70 -10.09
CA LEU A 291 -11.36 1.22 -8.72
C LEU A 291 -10.05 1.77 -8.08
N PHE A 292 -9.03 2.06 -8.89
CA PHE A 292 -7.78 2.67 -8.44
C PHE A 292 -7.87 4.19 -8.32
N PHE A 293 -8.67 4.82 -9.18
CA PHE A 293 -8.94 6.26 -9.32
C PHE A 293 -10.34 6.64 -8.84
N GLY A 294 -11.04 5.79 -8.06
CA GLY A 294 -12.31 6.08 -7.37
C GLY A 294 -12.21 7.20 -6.32
N ILE A 295 -11.18 8.02 -6.46
CA ILE A 295 -10.81 9.21 -5.72
C ILE A 295 -11.02 10.47 -6.60
N SER A 296 -11.30 10.36 -7.91
CA SER A 296 -11.80 11.47 -8.73
C SER A 296 -13.31 11.39 -8.89
N GLY A 297 -14.04 11.49 -7.78
CA GLY A 297 -15.46 11.83 -7.84
C GLY A 297 -15.61 13.32 -8.14
N PHE A 298 -15.79 13.72 -9.40
CA PHE A 298 -16.69 14.83 -9.76
C PHE A 298 -17.13 14.70 -11.23
N PRO A 299 -18.41 14.99 -11.53
CA PRO A 299 -18.98 14.88 -12.86
C PRO A 299 -18.35 15.93 -13.77
N GLN A 300 -18.18 15.58 -15.04
CA GLN A 300 -17.91 16.53 -16.12
C GLN A 300 -18.80 17.76 -15.94
N GLY A 301 -18.15 18.92 -15.83
CA GLY A 301 -18.81 20.19 -15.65
C GLY A 301 -19.88 20.40 -16.73
N PHE A 302 -21.05 20.83 -16.28
CA PHE A 302 -22.03 21.48 -17.13
C PHE A 302 -21.38 22.65 -17.86
N GLU A 303 -21.54 22.67 -19.18
CA GLU A 303 -21.32 23.87 -19.98
C GLU A 303 -22.24 25.01 -19.49
N ILE A 304 -21.65 26.17 -19.26
CA ILE A 304 -22.33 27.47 -19.35
C ILE A 304 -21.47 28.36 -20.26
#